data_AF-A0A964TEP2-F1
#
_entry.id   AF-A0A964TEP2-F1
#
_cell.length_a   1.000
_cell.length_b   1.000
_cell.length_c   1.000
_cell.angle_alpha   90.00
_cell.angle_beta   90.00
_cell.angle_gamma   90.00
#
_symmetry.space_group_name_H-M   'P 1'
#
loop_
_entity.id
_entity.type
_entity.pdbx_description
1 polymer ?
#
loop_
_entity_poly.entity_id
_entity_poly.type
_entity_poly.pdbx_seq_one_letter_code
_entity_poly.pdbx_strand_id
1 'polypeptide(L)'
;MKLVITLLVASFPLLMIAQTDNDQTVIFTKIGELSDEQINSSGASRLNFAIDETEAKNLAKSDLKNGIPFLLLMGGVAPTIIATDPQFEQEYGIYFYEFGCTGPENEILIAYNKTIFDYLQNKYGKKWIKEVRDDVVGFKEWKKAYRAN
;
A
#
# COMPACT_ATOMS: atom_id res chain seq x y z
N MET A 1 -13.42 16.50 78.06
CA MET A 1 -12.54 15.31 77.95
C MET A 1 -12.21 15.11 76.48
N LYS A 2 -10.93 14.89 76.17
CA LYS A 2 -10.34 14.82 74.82
C LYS A 2 -11.03 13.77 73.94
N LEU A 3 -11.41 14.13 72.72
CA LEU A 3 -11.66 13.16 71.66
C LEU A 3 -10.88 13.56 70.40
N VAL A 4 -10.22 12.56 69.83
CA VAL A 4 -9.13 12.62 68.86
C VAL A 4 -9.65 12.98 67.47
N ILE A 5 -8.99 13.93 66.80
CA ILE A 5 -9.24 14.27 65.40
C ILE A 5 -8.51 13.24 64.54
N THR A 6 -9.26 12.33 63.93
CA THR A 6 -8.73 11.37 62.96
C THR A 6 -8.42 12.11 61.65
N LEU A 7 -7.14 12.28 61.36
CA LEU A 7 -6.64 12.79 60.07
C LEU A 7 -6.99 11.78 58.97
N LEU A 8 -7.95 12.11 58.11
CA LEU A 8 -8.25 11.34 56.91
C LEU A 8 -7.31 11.85 55.80
N VAL A 9 -6.18 11.18 55.64
CA VAL A 9 -5.24 11.47 54.56
C VAL A 9 -5.87 10.96 53.26
N ALA A 10 -6.52 11.86 52.53
CA ALA A 10 -6.97 11.62 51.17
C ALA A 10 -5.72 11.44 50.29
N SER A 11 -5.36 10.20 49.99
CA SER A 11 -4.39 9.88 48.96
C SER A 11 -5.00 10.22 47.60
N PHE A 12 -4.79 11.45 47.15
CA PHE A 12 -4.95 11.84 45.75
C PHE A 12 -3.97 10.99 44.92
N PRO A 13 -4.41 10.08 44.05
CA PRO A 13 -3.50 9.50 43.08
C PRO A 13 -3.04 10.63 42.16
N LEU A 14 -1.73 10.88 42.21
CA LEU A 14 -0.97 11.76 41.33
C LEU A 14 -1.35 11.44 39.88
N LEU A 15 -1.90 12.43 39.16
CA LEU A 15 -2.09 12.35 37.72
C LEU A 15 -0.69 12.18 37.10
N MET A 16 -0.35 10.95 36.74
CA MET A 16 0.85 10.68 35.94
C MET A 16 0.61 11.32 34.57
N ILE A 17 1.31 12.42 34.32
CA ILE A 17 1.48 12.96 32.98
C ILE A 17 2.30 11.91 32.23
N ALA A 18 1.63 11.06 31.44
CA ALA A 18 2.30 10.15 30.53
C ALA A 18 3.13 11.03 29.58
N GLN A 19 4.45 10.85 29.64
CA GLN A 19 5.37 11.47 28.70
C GLN A 19 4.96 10.96 27.32
N THR A 20 4.63 11.89 26.42
CA THR A 20 4.44 11.57 25.01
C THR A 20 5.79 11.09 24.50
N ASP A 21 5.94 9.78 24.39
CA ASP A 21 6.97 9.20 23.55
C ASP A 21 6.78 9.82 22.17
N ASN A 22 7.80 10.54 21.73
CA ASN A 22 7.92 11.00 20.36
C ASN A 22 8.15 9.76 19.51
N ASP A 23 7.07 9.00 19.30
CA ASP A 23 7.02 7.81 18.48
C ASP A 23 7.37 8.25 17.07
N GLN A 24 8.57 7.88 16.62
CA GLN A 24 8.89 7.97 15.21
C GLN A 24 7.88 7.07 14.52
N THR A 25 6.85 7.65 13.90
CA THR A 25 5.83 6.87 13.20
C THR A 25 6.55 6.11 12.11
N VAL A 26 6.78 4.81 12.33
CA VAL A 26 7.43 3.98 11.35
C VAL A 26 6.41 3.79 10.23
N ILE A 27 6.69 4.42 9.09
CA ILE A 27 5.83 4.35 7.90
C ILE A 27 6.04 2.96 7.29
N PHE A 28 5.23 1.99 7.71
CA PHE A 28 5.21 0.66 7.13
C PHE A 28 4.21 0.61 5.98
N THR A 29 4.65 0.11 4.82
CA THR A 29 3.76 -0.23 3.70
C THR A 29 2.87 -1.42 4.07
N LYS A 30 1.64 -1.44 3.57
CA LYS A 30 0.65 -2.50 3.85
C LYS A 30 1.06 -3.86 3.29
N ILE A 31 1.98 -3.92 2.32
CA ILE A 31 2.46 -5.20 1.79
C ILE A 31 3.06 -6.09 2.89
N GLY A 32 3.59 -5.51 3.98
CA GLY A 32 4.06 -6.26 5.15
C GLY A 32 2.94 -6.94 5.97
N GLU A 33 1.68 -6.64 5.70
CA GLU A 33 0.52 -7.31 6.32
C GLU A 33 0.16 -8.63 5.59
N LEU A 34 0.67 -8.85 4.37
CA LEU A 34 0.43 -10.08 3.62
C LEU A 34 1.32 -11.21 4.14
N SER A 35 0.80 -12.44 4.15
CA SER A 35 1.62 -13.60 4.43
C SER A 35 2.59 -13.90 3.29
N ASP A 36 3.71 -14.55 3.61
CA ASP A 36 4.66 -15.04 2.60
C ASP A 36 3.96 -15.90 1.55
N GLU A 37 2.96 -16.70 1.94
CA GLU A 37 2.19 -17.53 1.01
C GLU A 37 1.31 -16.69 0.07
N GLN A 38 0.69 -15.61 0.57
CA GLN A 38 -0.08 -14.68 -0.28
C GLN A 38 0.83 -13.97 -1.28
N ILE A 39 2.02 -13.54 -0.87
CA ILE A 39 2.99 -12.90 -1.76
C ILE A 39 3.52 -13.91 -2.79
N ASN A 40 3.95 -15.09 -2.35
CA ASN A 40 4.55 -16.10 -3.22
C ASN A 40 3.56 -16.71 -4.23
N SER A 41 2.26 -16.70 -3.92
CA SER A 41 1.20 -17.16 -4.83
C SER A 41 0.53 -16.03 -5.63
N SER A 42 0.88 -14.77 -5.38
CA SER A 42 0.32 -13.62 -6.07
C SER A 42 0.60 -13.62 -7.58
N GLY A 43 -0.22 -12.91 -8.33
CA GLY A 43 0.06 -12.56 -9.71
C GLY A 43 1.34 -11.74 -9.83
N ALA A 44 1.54 -10.75 -8.96
CA ALA A 44 2.74 -9.90 -8.94
C ALA A 44 4.06 -10.69 -8.90
N SER A 45 4.18 -11.68 -8.00
CA SER A 45 5.40 -12.50 -7.90
C SER A 45 5.64 -13.39 -9.13
N ARG A 46 4.56 -13.81 -9.79
CA ARG A 46 4.58 -14.71 -10.95
C ARG A 46 4.89 -14.02 -12.27
N LEU A 47 4.88 -12.68 -12.32
CA LEU A 47 5.11 -11.93 -13.57
C LEU A 47 6.48 -12.17 -14.19
N ASN A 48 7.49 -12.57 -13.41
CA ASN A 48 8.81 -12.93 -13.94
C ASN A 48 8.76 -14.12 -14.92
N PHE A 49 7.68 -14.90 -14.87
CA PHE A 49 7.48 -16.07 -15.72
C PHE A 49 6.37 -15.85 -16.76
N ALA A 50 5.75 -14.67 -16.79
CA ALA A 50 4.69 -14.39 -17.74
C ALA A 50 5.28 -14.25 -19.15
N ILE A 51 4.68 -14.95 -20.12
CA ILE A 51 5.19 -14.98 -21.50
C ILE A 51 4.55 -13.94 -22.41
N ASP A 52 3.41 -13.37 -22.02
CA ASP A 52 2.72 -12.34 -22.78
C ASP A 52 1.81 -11.44 -21.92
N GLU A 53 1.30 -10.37 -22.53
CA GLU A 53 0.38 -9.43 -21.87
C GLU A 53 -0.95 -10.08 -21.44
N THR A 54 -1.38 -11.14 -22.12
CA THR A 54 -2.66 -11.81 -21.80
C THR A 54 -2.53 -12.54 -20.46
N GLU A 55 -1.41 -13.23 -20.25
CA GLU A 55 -1.08 -13.84 -18.98
C GLU A 55 -0.98 -12.79 -17.87
N ALA A 56 -0.27 -11.69 -18.11
CA ALA A 56 -0.17 -10.58 -17.16
C ALA A 56 -1.54 -10.02 -16.73
N LYS A 57 -2.44 -9.80 -17.69
CA LYS A 57 -3.83 -9.36 -17.44
C LYS A 57 -4.61 -10.39 -16.63
N ASN A 58 -4.39 -11.69 -16.87
CA ASN A 58 -5.05 -12.76 -16.11
C ASN A 58 -4.53 -12.86 -14.67
N LEU A 59 -3.24 -12.64 -14.46
CA LEU A 59 -2.64 -12.54 -13.13
C LEU A 59 -3.23 -11.36 -12.34
N ALA A 60 -3.35 -10.18 -12.95
CA ALA A 60 -4.00 -9.02 -12.32
C ALA A 60 -5.46 -9.30 -11.92
N LYS A 61 -6.22 -9.96 -12.79
CA LYS A 61 -7.61 -10.37 -12.49
C LYS A 61 -7.68 -11.38 -11.35
N SER A 62 -6.71 -12.29 -11.26
CA SER A 62 -6.62 -13.25 -10.15
C SER A 62 -6.39 -12.51 -8.83
N ASP A 63 -5.46 -11.56 -8.79
CA ASP A 63 -5.16 -10.79 -7.57
C ASP A 63 -6.34 -9.90 -7.15
N LEU A 64 -7.04 -9.29 -8.12
CA LEU A 64 -8.31 -8.60 -7.88
C LEU A 64 -9.37 -9.53 -7.25
N LYS A 65 -9.52 -10.74 -7.78
CA LYS A 65 -10.47 -11.75 -7.26
C LYS A 65 -10.11 -12.20 -5.86
N ASN A 66 -8.81 -12.31 -5.57
CA ASN A 66 -8.29 -12.74 -4.28
C ASN A 66 -8.25 -11.60 -3.24
N GLY A 67 -8.60 -10.37 -3.62
CA GLY A 67 -8.60 -9.22 -2.71
C GLY A 67 -7.20 -8.71 -2.36
N ILE A 68 -6.20 -9.04 -3.19
CA ILE A 68 -4.80 -8.60 -3.02
C ILE A 68 -4.25 -7.91 -4.28
N PRO A 69 -4.93 -6.93 -4.89
CA PRO A 69 -4.44 -6.26 -6.08
C PRO A 69 -3.19 -5.42 -5.80
N PHE A 70 -2.28 -5.39 -6.78
CA PHE A 70 -1.00 -4.68 -6.67
C PHE A 70 -0.88 -3.53 -7.66
N LEU A 71 -0.15 -2.48 -7.31
CA LEU A 71 0.44 -1.55 -8.26
C LEU A 71 1.95 -1.79 -8.33
N LEU A 72 2.42 -2.08 -9.52
CA LEU A 72 3.79 -2.51 -9.76
C LEU A 72 4.70 -1.30 -9.99
N LEU A 73 5.83 -1.31 -9.28
CA LEU A 73 6.88 -0.32 -9.37
C LEU A 73 8.15 -0.99 -9.92
N MET A 74 8.93 -0.22 -10.67
CA MET A 74 10.30 -0.58 -10.98
C MET A 74 11.25 0.26 -10.13
N GLY A 75 11.93 -0.39 -9.19
CA GLY A 75 12.94 0.19 -8.34
C GLY A 75 14.35 0.11 -8.90
N GLY A 76 15.32 0.04 -7.99
CA GLY A 76 16.74 -0.07 -8.29
C GLY A 76 17.51 -0.64 -7.11
N VAL A 77 18.72 -0.13 -6.86
CA VAL A 77 19.56 -0.61 -5.75
C VAL A 77 18.96 -0.25 -4.38
N ALA A 78 18.26 0.88 -4.29
CA ALA A 78 17.63 1.35 -3.06
C ALA A 78 16.13 1.57 -3.31
N PRO A 79 15.25 1.06 -2.43
CA PRO A 79 13.81 1.26 -2.55
C PRO A 79 13.44 2.72 -2.27
N THR A 80 12.38 3.19 -2.93
CA THR A 80 11.86 4.54 -2.71
C THR A 80 10.68 4.52 -1.76
N ILE A 81 10.88 5.06 -0.56
CA ILE A 81 9.84 5.19 0.46
C ILE A 81 9.04 6.48 0.19
N ILE A 82 7.74 6.34 -0.03
CA ILE A 82 6.81 7.47 -0.13
C ILE A 82 5.88 7.47 1.08
N ALA A 83 5.88 8.58 1.82
CA ALA A 83 5.15 8.69 3.09
C ALA A 83 3.62 8.51 2.96
N THR A 84 3.07 8.76 1.77
CA THR A 84 1.63 8.65 1.49
C THR A 84 1.21 7.25 1.05
N ASP A 85 2.15 6.32 0.81
CA ASP A 85 1.84 4.98 0.31
C ASP A 85 0.90 4.21 1.25
N PRO A 86 1.13 4.15 2.58
CA PRO A 86 0.24 3.39 3.46
C PRO A 86 -1.20 3.92 3.47
N GLN A 87 -1.36 5.23 3.37
CA GLN A 87 -2.69 5.85 3.29
C GLN A 87 -3.38 5.47 1.98
N PHE A 88 -2.66 5.51 0.85
CA PHE A 88 -3.19 5.10 -0.45
C PHE A 88 -3.57 3.61 -0.45
N GLU A 89 -2.69 2.75 0.04
CA GLU A 89 -2.91 1.31 0.14
C GLU A 89 -4.14 0.99 1.00
N GLN A 90 -4.30 1.69 2.13
CA GLN A 90 -5.45 1.54 3.01
C GLN A 90 -6.75 2.00 2.35
N GLU A 91 -6.74 3.17 1.71
CA GLU A 91 -7.93 3.79 1.13
C GLU A 91 -8.48 2.98 -0.06
N TYR A 92 -7.59 2.48 -0.91
CA TYR A 92 -7.99 1.79 -2.15
C TYR A 92 -7.95 0.26 -2.06
N GLY A 93 -7.43 -0.30 -0.96
CA GLY A 93 -7.25 -1.74 -0.81
C GLY A 93 -6.31 -2.30 -1.86
N ILE A 94 -5.21 -1.60 -2.09
CA ILE A 94 -4.15 -1.90 -3.07
C ILE A 94 -2.84 -2.07 -2.30
N TYR A 95 -1.90 -2.83 -2.85
CA TYR A 95 -0.54 -2.95 -2.32
C TYR A 95 0.48 -2.47 -3.35
N PHE A 96 1.55 -1.80 -2.93
CA PHE A 96 2.68 -1.53 -3.83
C PHE A 96 3.65 -2.70 -3.84
N TYR A 97 3.98 -3.18 -5.04
CA TYR A 97 4.98 -4.23 -5.26
C TYR A 97 6.13 -3.65 -6.07
N GLU A 98 7.28 -3.47 -5.43
CA GLU A 98 8.48 -2.92 -6.06
C GLU A 98 9.43 -4.04 -6.52
N PHE A 99 9.65 -4.12 -7.83
CA PHE A 99 10.74 -4.93 -8.37
C PHE A 99 12.07 -4.23 -8.12
N GLY A 100 13.11 -5.00 -7.81
CA GLY A 100 14.49 -4.49 -7.69
C GLY A 100 15.13 -4.21 -9.05
N CYS A 101 16.46 -4.22 -9.14
CA CYS A 101 17.19 -3.96 -10.40
C CYS A 101 16.81 -4.85 -11.60
N THR A 102 16.18 -6.00 -11.34
CA THR A 102 15.70 -6.95 -12.35
C THR A 102 14.23 -7.22 -12.14
N GLY A 103 13.47 -7.31 -13.23
CA GLY A 103 12.05 -7.64 -13.19
C GLY A 103 11.56 -8.10 -14.57
N PRO A 104 10.24 -8.30 -14.70
CA PRO A 104 9.59 -8.64 -15.96
C PRO A 104 9.81 -7.56 -17.01
N GLU A 105 9.54 -7.90 -18.28
CA GLU A 105 9.52 -6.91 -19.35
C GLU A 105 8.50 -5.80 -19.06
N ASN A 106 8.81 -4.59 -19.51
CA ASN A 106 8.01 -3.40 -19.16
C ASN A 106 6.56 -3.52 -19.68
N GLU A 107 6.37 -4.13 -20.85
CA GLU A 107 5.08 -4.38 -21.48
C GLU A 107 4.20 -5.30 -20.61
N ILE A 108 4.80 -6.30 -19.95
CA ILE A 108 4.14 -7.21 -19.01
C ILE A 108 3.64 -6.44 -17.78
N LEU A 109 4.51 -5.61 -17.19
CA LEU A 109 4.15 -4.77 -16.05
C LEU A 109 3.04 -3.77 -16.40
N ILE A 110 3.14 -3.13 -17.57
CA ILE A 110 2.13 -2.19 -18.08
C ILE A 110 0.79 -2.90 -18.28
N ALA A 111 0.77 -4.11 -18.86
CA ALA A 111 -0.45 -4.88 -19.08
C ALA A 111 -1.16 -5.25 -17.77
N TYR A 112 -0.38 -5.65 -16.76
CA TYR A 112 -0.89 -5.90 -15.41
C TYR A 112 -1.47 -4.62 -14.80
N ASN A 113 -0.67 -3.55 -14.70
CA ASN A 113 -1.06 -2.30 -14.05
C ASN A 113 -2.27 -1.64 -14.71
N LYS A 114 -2.38 -1.65 -16.05
CA LYS A 114 -3.56 -1.14 -16.76
C LYS A 114 -4.85 -1.81 -16.32
N THR A 115 -4.82 -3.13 -16.08
CA THR A 115 -5.97 -3.88 -15.57
C THR A 115 -6.38 -3.36 -14.18
N ILE A 116 -5.41 -3.03 -13.33
CA ILE A 116 -5.66 -2.48 -12.00
C ILE A 116 -6.13 -1.02 -12.06
N PHE A 117 -5.57 -0.20 -12.96
CA PHE A 117 -6.03 1.17 -13.20
C PHE A 117 -7.48 1.22 -13.64
N ASP A 118 -7.88 0.34 -14.55
CA ASP A 118 -9.27 0.25 -15.01
C ASP A 118 -10.20 -0.15 -13.87
N TYR A 119 -9.79 -1.08 -13.01
CA TYR A 119 -10.52 -1.42 -11.78
C TYR A 119 -10.66 -0.21 -10.84
N LEU A 120 -9.56 0.49 -10.55
CA LEU A 120 -9.57 1.66 -9.66
C LEU A 120 -10.43 2.79 -10.23
N GLN A 121 -10.34 3.05 -11.53
CA GLN A 121 -11.16 4.03 -12.23
C GLN A 121 -12.64 3.67 -12.18
N ASN A 122 -13.00 2.40 -12.40
CA ASN A 122 -14.38 1.95 -12.35
C ASN A 122 -14.97 2.01 -10.93
N LYS A 123 -14.16 1.70 -9.90
CA LYS A 123 -14.63 1.63 -8.52
C LYS A 123 -14.60 2.96 -7.77
N TYR A 124 -13.57 3.77 -7.98
CA TYR A 124 -13.29 4.99 -7.20
C TYR A 124 -13.30 6.28 -8.03
N GLY A 125 -13.52 6.18 -9.35
CA GLY A 125 -13.52 7.34 -10.23
C GLY A 125 -12.15 8.00 -10.32
N LYS A 126 -12.11 9.34 -10.36
CA LYS A 126 -10.88 10.11 -10.62
C LYS A 126 -10.05 10.42 -9.36
N LYS A 127 -10.50 10.03 -8.16
CA LYS A 127 -9.86 10.44 -6.89
C LYS A 127 -8.45 9.88 -6.79
N TRP A 128 -8.30 8.56 -6.94
CA TRP A 128 -7.03 7.83 -6.83
C TRP A 128 -5.94 8.36 -7.78
N ILE A 129 -6.31 8.88 -8.96
CA ILE A 129 -5.37 9.42 -9.97
C ILE A 129 -4.52 10.58 -9.43
N LYS A 130 -5.03 11.31 -8.43
CA LYS A 130 -4.32 12.43 -7.80
C LYS A 130 -3.44 12.01 -6.62
N GLU A 131 -3.65 10.80 -6.11
CA GLU A 131 -3.06 10.31 -4.86
C GLU A 131 -2.03 9.22 -5.09
N VAL A 132 -2.17 8.46 -6.18
CA VAL A 132 -1.19 7.45 -6.59
C VAL A 132 0.13 8.12 -6.99
N ARG A 133 1.25 7.48 -6.64
CA ARG A 133 2.59 7.87 -7.05
C ARG A 133 2.76 7.83 -8.57
N ASP A 134 3.52 8.78 -9.11
CA ASP A 134 3.66 8.98 -10.57
C ASP A 134 4.61 7.98 -11.25
N ASP A 135 5.40 7.23 -10.49
CA ASP A 135 6.37 6.22 -10.95
C ASP A 135 5.77 4.80 -11.03
N VAL A 136 4.47 4.64 -10.78
CA VAL A 136 3.78 3.39 -11.13
C VAL A 136 3.92 3.11 -12.62
N VAL A 137 4.40 1.91 -12.94
CA VAL A 137 4.73 1.53 -14.32
C VAL A 137 3.50 1.65 -15.22
N GLY A 138 3.62 2.43 -16.30
CA GLY A 138 2.56 2.69 -17.27
C GLY A 138 1.49 3.71 -16.88
N PHE A 139 1.57 4.31 -15.68
CA PHE A 139 0.53 5.23 -15.20
C PHE A 139 0.48 6.54 -16.00
N LYS A 140 1.63 7.13 -16.33
CA LYS A 140 1.69 8.40 -17.06
C LYS A 140 1.05 8.29 -18.44
N GLU A 141 1.33 7.19 -19.16
CA GLU A 141 0.79 6.89 -20.48
C GLU A 141 -0.71 6.65 -20.40
N TRP A 142 -1.16 5.84 -19.44
CA TRP A 142 -2.59 5.56 -19.22
C TRP A 142 -3.35 6.85 -18.88
N LYS A 143 -2.83 7.69 -17.97
CA LYS A 143 -3.43 8.97 -17.56
C LYS A 143 -3.54 9.96 -18.72
N LYS A 144 -2.58 9.97 -19.64
CA LYS A 144 -2.63 10.79 -20.86
C LYS A 144 -3.74 10.30 -21.81
N ALA A 145 -3.83 9.00 -22.05
CA ALA A 145 -4.88 8.42 -22.89
C ALA A 145 -6.28 8.65 -22.30
N TYR A 146 -6.41 8.51 -20.97
CA TYR A 146 -7.66 8.77 -20.26
C TYR A 146 -8.15 10.21 -20.41
N ARG A 147 -7.24 11.20 -20.36
CA ARG A 147 -7.60 12.63 -20.51
C ARG A 147 -7.96 13.04 -21.93
N ALA A 148 -7.60 12.23 -22.92
CA ALA A 148 -7.88 12.49 -24.33
C ALA A 148 -9.30 12.03 -24.74
N ASN A 149 -9.96 11.23 -23.90
CA ASN A 149 -11.32 10.73 -24.08
C ASN A 149 -12.31 11.50 -23.17
#